data_AF-A0A732EUF4-F1
#
_entry.id   AF-A0A732EUF4-F1
#
_cell.length_a   1.000
_cell.length_b   1.000
_cell.length_c   1.000
_cell.angle_alpha   90.00
_cell.angle_beta   90.00
_cell.angle_gamma   90.00
#
_symmetry.space_group_name_H-M   'P 1'
#
loop_
_entity.id
_entity.type
_entity.pdbx_description
1 polymer ?
#
loop_
_entity_poly.entity_id
_entity_poly.type
_entity_poly.pdbx_seq_one_letter_code
_entity_poly.pdbx_strand_id
1 'polypeptide(L)' 'QKASFNIYAEKIIMTEVVPLFNECAMPTPQQFQQILENIANKYIQNTP' A
#
# COMPACT_ATOMS: atom_id res chain seq x y z
N GLN A 1 -9.75 5.03 18.54
CA GLN A 1 -8.35 5.18 19.00
C GLN A 1 -7.43 4.10 18.44
N LYS A 2 -7.69 2.79 18.63
CA LYS A 2 -6.84 1.69 18.10
C LYS A 2 -6.56 1.75 16.59
N ALA A 3 -7.58 1.97 15.76
CA ALA A 3 -7.43 2.01 14.31
C ALA A 3 -6.44 3.10 13.83
N SER A 4 -6.50 4.29 14.43
CA SER A 4 -5.60 5.40 14.10
C SER A 4 -4.13 5.07 14.46
N PHE A 5 -3.90 4.41 15.59
CA PHE A 5 -2.55 3.96 15.97
C PHE A 5 -2.03 2.87 15.02
N ASN A 6 -2.89 1.95 14.59
CA ASN A 6 -2.50 0.92 13.63
C ASN A 6 -2.10 1.53 12.28
N ILE A 7 -2.86 2.51 11.76
CA ILE A 7 -2.53 3.22 10.52
C ILE A 7 -1.18 3.94 10.64
N TYR A 8 -0.94 4.59 11.78
CA TYR A 8 0.33 5.27 12.02
C TYR A 8 1.51 4.29 12.09
N ALA A 9 1.36 3.18 12.82
CA ALA A 9 2.37 2.14 12.92
C ALA A 9 2.67 1.49 11.56
N GLU A 10 1.63 1.19 10.79
CA GLU A 10 1.74 0.66 9.43
C GLU A 10 2.56 1.61 8.54
N LYS A 11 2.30 2.92 8.59
CA LYS A 11 3.06 3.91 7.82
C LYS A 11 4.56 3.89 8.14
N ILE A 12 4.92 3.75 9.42
CA ILE A 12 6.33 3.65 9.84
C ILE A 12 6.95 2.37 9.26
N ILE A 13 6.28 1.23 9.44
CA ILE A 13 6.77 -0.06 8.95
C ILE A 13 6.98 -0.02 7.43
N MET A 14 5.99 0.47 6.68
CA MET A 14 6.09 0.58 5.22
C MET A 14 7.27 1.44 4.77
N THR A 15 7.65 2.46 5.54
CA THR A 15 8.80 3.32 5.23
C THR A 15 10.12 2.58 5.48
N GLU A 16 10.24 1.90 6.62
CA GLU A 16 11.46 1.19 7.01
C GLU A 16 11.77 -0.02 6.13
N VAL A 17 10.73 -0.71 5.63
CA VAL A 17 10.92 -1.94 4.84
C VAL A 17 11.18 -1.68 3.36
N VAL A 18 10.95 -0.47 2.83
CA VAL A 18 11.13 -0.14 1.39
C VAL A 18 12.48 -0.59 0.83
N PRO A 19 13.64 -0.33 1.49
CA PRO A 19 14.94 -0.74 0.97
C PRO A 19 15.08 -2.24 0.74
N LEU A 20 14.35 -3.08 1.49
CA LEU A 20 14.37 -4.54 1.35
C LEU A 20 13.82 -5.01 -0.01
N PHE A 21 13.08 -4.15 -0.71
CA PHE A 21 12.49 -4.45 -2.01
C PHE A 21 13.34 -3.96 -3.19
N ASN A 22 14.37 -3.13 -2.95
CA ASN A 22 15.13 -2.47 -4.01
C ASN A 22 15.89 -3.45 -4.93
N GLU A 23 16.33 -4.59 -4.40
CA GLU A 23 17.10 -5.61 -5.14
C GLU A 23 16.25 -6.84 -5.49
N CYS A 24 14.95 -6.80 -5.20
CA CYS A 24 14.02 -7.89 -5.49
C CYS A 24 13.17 -7.57 -6.72
N ALA A 25 12.69 -8.59 -7.42
CA ALA A 25 11.69 -8.44 -8.47
C ALA A 25 10.28 -8.11 -7.92
N MET A 26 10.11 -8.13 -6.59
CA MET A 26 8.86 -7.82 -5.91
C MET A 26 8.61 -6.30 -5.91
N PRO A 27 7.37 -5.82 -6.19
CA PRO A 27 7.07 -4.40 -6.11
C PRO A 27 7.22 -3.89 -4.68
N THR A 28 7.60 -2.62 -4.53
CA THR A 28 7.65 -1.98 -3.22
C THR A 28 6.24 -1.90 -2.62
N PRO A 29 6.10 -1.77 -1.29
CA PRO A 29 4.78 -1.67 -0.66
C PRO A 29 3.91 -0.56 -1.25
N GLN A 30 4.51 0.60 -1.57
CA GLN A 30 3.80 1.72 -2.21
C GLN A 30 3.34 1.38 -3.63
N GLN A 31 4.19 0.74 -4.44
CA GLN A 31 3.83 0.33 -5.80
C GLN A 31 2.67 -0.68 -5.78
N PHE A 32 2.74 -1.65 -4.87
CA PHE A 32 1.69 -2.65 -4.71
C PHE A 32 0.37 -2.03 -4.25
N GLN A 33 0.41 -1.12 -3.27
CA GLN A 33 -0.78 -0.38 -2.82
C GLN A 33 -1.44 0.39 -3.97
N GLN A 34 -0.66 1.10 -4.78
CA GLN A 34 -1.18 1.84 -5.93
C GLN A 34 -1.83 0.94 -6.99
N ILE A 35 -1.27 -0.25 -7.24
CA ILE A 35 -1.87 -1.24 -8.16
C ILE A 35 -3.26 -1.64 -7.65
N LEU A 36 -3.38 -1.94 -6.36
CA LEU A 36 -4.66 -2.33 -5.75
C LEU A 36 -5.66 -1.17 -5.75
N GLU A 37 -5.23 0.05 -5.42
CA GLU A 37 -6.08 1.24 -5.45
C GLU A 37 -6.63 1.50 -6.86
N ASN A 38 -5.80 1.36 -7.89
CA ASN A 38 -6.23 1.53 -9.28
C ASN A 38 -7.24 0.46 -9.70
N ILE A 39 -7.04 -0.80 -9.29
CA ILE A 39 -7.99 -1.88 -9.53
C ILE A 39 -9.31 -1.59 -8.80
N ALA A 40 -9.25 -1.24 -7.50
CA ALA A 40 -10.42 -0.94 -6.71
C ALA A 40 -11.22 0.25 -7.29
N ASN A 41 -10.53 1.34 -7.63
CA ASN A 41 -11.15 2.53 -8.24
C ASN A 41 -11.81 2.20 -9.57
N LYS A 42 -11.18 1.36 -10.40
CA LYS A 42 -11.79 0.89 -11.65
C LYS A 42 -13.15 0.24 -11.39
N TYR A 43 -13.29 -0.59 -10.36
CA TYR A 43 -14.56 -1.23 -10.06
C TYR A 43 -15.54 -0.30 -9.37
N ILE A 44 -15.11 0.54 -8.42
CA ILE A 44 -15.97 1.50 -7.72
C ILE A 44 -16.59 2.49 -8.72
N GLN A 45 -15.80 3.08 -9.61
CA GLN A 45 -16.23 4.12 -10.53
C GLN A 45 -17.02 3.59 -11.74
N ASN A 46 -16.85 2.32 -12.11
CA ASN A 46 -17.57 1.71 -13.23
C ASN A 46 -18.73 0.80 -12.77
N THR A 47 -19.19 0.94 -11.52
CA THR A 47 -20.48 0.39 -11.09
C THR A 47 -21.57 1.39 -11.50
N PRO A 48 -22.46 1.08 -12.48
CA PRO A 48 -23.64 1.89 -12.73
C PRO A 48 -24.62 1.90 -11.55
#